data_AF-A0A920FGT2-F1
#
_entry.id   AF-A0A920FGT2-F1
#
_cell.length_a   1.000
_cell.length_b   1.000
_cell.length_c   1.000
_cell.angle_alpha   90.00
_cell.angle_beta   90.00
_cell.angle_gamma   90.00
#
_symmetry.space_group_name_H-M   'P 1'
#
loop_
_entity.id
_entity.type
_entity.pdbx_description
1 polymer ?
#
loop_
_entity_poly.entity_id
_entity_poly.type
_entity_poly.pdbx_seq_one_letter_code
_entity_poly.pdbx_strand_id
1 'polypeptide(L)'
;MHWDGSKWEELTTVSRSGNYVKVLATSFSPFGQGSGGAALPIDLVSFAGECVNNTTELEFVVASQVNNDYYTIERSVDGNEWSEVGIIDGEGNTSTQMTYKWIDVSPTNGVNYYRLSQTDFDGTSETFAPIAITCETAPVDGYSVYPNPANGLLNIDIELEKPPRR
;
A
#
# COMPACT_ATOMS: atom_id res chain seq x y z
N MET A 1 11.94 34.13 -2.28
CA MET A 1 11.45 35.27 -1.47
C MET A 1 12.66 36.09 -1.07
N HIS A 2 12.64 37.41 -1.30
CA HIS A 2 13.72 38.32 -0.92
C HIS A 2 13.14 39.39 0.01
N TRP A 3 13.90 39.77 1.04
CA TRP A 3 13.48 40.71 2.09
C TRP A 3 14.18 42.05 1.86
N ASP A 4 13.41 43.15 1.80
CA ASP A 4 13.92 44.50 1.50
C ASP A 4 14.01 45.44 2.71
N GLY A 5 13.67 44.96 3.91
CA GLY A 5 13.72 45.77 5.12
C GLY A 5 12.41 46.40 5.58
N SER A 6 11.28 46.23 4.88
CA SER A 6 10.00 46.74 5.40
C SER A 6 8.73 45.98 5.00
N LYS A 7 8.78 45.07 4.02
CA LYS A 7 7.66 44.16 3.70
C LYS A 7 8.15 42.96 2.88
N TRP A 8 7.35 41.89 2.86
CA TRP A 8 7.53 40.78 1.94
C TRP A 8 6.77 41.07 0.65
N GLU A 9 7.46 41.16 -0.49
CA GLU A 9 6.81 41.22 -1.81
C GLU A 9 7.03 39.90 -2.57
N GLU A 10 5.96 39.37 -3.15
CA GLU A 10 6.05 38.29 -4.12
C GLU A 10 6.53 38.84 -5.47
N LEU A 11 7.76 38.51 -5.85
CA LEU A 11 8.23 38.67 -7.22
C LEU A 11 7.65 37.55 -8.08
N THR A 12 6.47 37.75 -8.66
CA THR A 12 5.95 36.88 -9.73
C THR A 12 6.44 37.38 -11.09
N THR A 13 7.73 37.20 -11.37
CA THR A 13 8.20 37.34 -12.75
C THR A 13 7.87 36.06 -13.51
N VAL A 14 6.62 35.96 -13.99
CA VAL A 14 6.22 34.94 -14.95
C VAL A 14 6.86 35.30 -16.30
N SER A 15 8.01 34.72 -16.61
CA SER A 15 8.51 34.75 -17.99
C SER A 15 7.77 33.71 -18.81
N ARG A 16 6.79 34.17 -19.59
CA ARG A 16 6.10 33.35 -20.59
C ARG A 16 6.97 33.25 -21.84
N SER A 17 7.49 32.07 -22.11
CA SER A 17 7.95 31.69 -23.44
C SER A 17 7.71 30.19 -23.66
N GLY A 18 6.80 29.88 -24.58
CA GLY A 18 6.57 28.52 -25.06
C GLY A 18 5.63 27.67 -24.19
N ASN A 19 4.90 26.77 -24.84
CA ASN A 19 3.79 25.97 -24.30
C ASN A 19 4.19 24.86 -23.31
N TYR A 20 5.17 25.09 -22.45
CA TYR A 20 5.48 24.17 -21.35
C TYR A 20 6.20 24.89 -20.20
N VAL A 21 5.73 24.62 -18.99
CA VAL A 21 6.36 25.03 -17.73
C VAL A 21 7.26 23.89 -17.28
N LYS A 22 8.58 24.12 -17.18
CA LYS A 22 9.50 23.17 -16.54
C LYS A 22 9.57 23.49 -15.06
N VAL A 23 9.02 22.60 -14.24
CA VAL A 23 9.22 22.59 -12.79
C VAL A 23 10.13 21.41 -12.46
N LEU A 24 11.30 21.67 -11.91
CA LEU A 24 12.13 20.64 -11.30
C LEU A 24 11.53 20.36 -9.92
N ALA A 25 10.65 19.36 -9.83
CA ALA A 25 10.09 18.91 -8.57
C ALA A 25 11.05 17.93 -7.91
N THR A 26 11.72 18.35 -6.83
CA THR A 26 12.50 17.44 -5.95
C THR A 26 11.71 17.01 -4.72
N SER A 27 10.44 17.39 -4.60
CA SER A 27 9.55 16.93 -3.52
C SER A 27 8.10 17.23 -3.88
N PHE A 28 7.20 16.27 -3.62
CA PHE A 28 5.76 16.52 -3.64
C PHE A 28 5.37 17.05 -2.26
N SER A 29 5.06 18.35 -2.18
CA SER A 29 4.42 18.93 -1.00
C SER A 29 2.91 18.97 -1.21
N PRO A 30 2.08 18.59 -0.21
CA PRO A 30 0.64 18.76 -0.27
C PRO A 30 0.31 20.22 0.09
N PHE A 31 -0.33 20.95 -0.82
CA PHE A 31 -0.92 22.25 -0.48
C PHE A 31 -2.42 22.11 -0.32
N GLY A 32 -2.88 22.06 0.93
CA GLY A 32 -4.27 22.22 1.34
C GLY A 32 -4.29 23.02 2.64
N GLN A 33 -4.83 24.23 2.58
CA GLN A 33 -4.85 25.24 3.63
C GLN A 33 -5.88 24.89 4.74
N GLY A 34 -5.44 24.72 5.99
CA GLY A 34 -6.34 24.61 7.15
C GLY A 34 -5.63 24.17 8.44
N SER A 35 -5.49 25.09 9.40
CA SER A 35 -5.00 24.99 10.78
C SER A 35 -4.82 23.60 11.43
N GLY A 36 -3.61 23.39 11.96
CA GLY A 36 -3.39 22.81 13.30
C GLY A 36 -3.07 21.32 13.35
N GLY A 37 -1.77 20.99 13.41
CA GLY A 37 -1.29 19.66 13.78
C GLY A 37 -1.19 18.68 12.62
N ALA A 38 -0.35 18.98 11.62
CA ALA A 38 0.20 17.90 10.81
C ALA A 38 1.18 17.14 11.71
N ALA A 39 0.69 16.10 12.38
CA ALA A 39 1.54 15.08 12.96
C ALA A 39 2.52 14.66 11.86
N LEU A 40 3.81 14.65 12.19
CA LEU A 40 4.83 14.25 11.24
C LEU A 40 4.52 12.79 10.85
N PRO A 41 4.40 12.49 9.54
CA PRO A 41 4.20 11.13 9.07
C PRO A 41 5.26 10.22 9.70
N ILE A 42 4.85 9.01 10.07
CA ILE A 42 5.81 7.96 10.32
C ILE A 42 6.64 7.69 9.07
N ASP A 43 7.93 7.48 9.27
CA ASP A 43 8.82 7.01 8.22
C ASP A 43 8.67 5.49 8.09
N LEU A 44 7.63 5.03 7.38
CA LEU A 44 7.50 3.64 6.95
C LEU A 44 8.66 3.31 6.00
N VAL A 45 9.58 2.46 6.45
CA VAL A 45 10.78 2.05 5.70
C VAL A 45 10.43 1.01 4.66
N SER A 46 9.63 0.01 5.05
CA SER A 46 9.21 -1.07 4.15
C SER A 46 7.92 -1.69 4.64
N PHE A 47 7.10 -2.13 3.68
CA PHE A 47 5.98 -3.01 3.90
C PHE A 47 6.00 -4.10 2.83
N ALA A 48 6.06 -5.36 3.27
CA ALA A 48 6.18 -6.51 2.40
C ALA A 48 5.37 -7.68 2.98
N GLY A 49 5.14 -8.68 2.14
CA GLY A 49 4.57 -9.93 2.60
C GLY A 49 4.66 -11.01 1.56
N GLU A 50 4.43 -12.23 2.00
CA GLU A 50 4.50 -13.44 1.19
C GLU A 50 3.41 -14.43 1.58
N CYS A 51 2.98 -15.23 0.60
CA CYS A 51 2.06 -16.32 0.86
C CYS A 51 2.83 -17.60 1.17
N VAL A 52 2.67 -18.14 2.38
CA VAL A 52 3.32 -19.36 2.84
C VAL A 52 2.25 -20.30 3.41
N ASN A 53 2.18 -21.54 2.91
CA ASN A 53 1.23 -22.56 3.39
C ASN A 53 -0.24 -22.11 3.42
N ASN A 54 -0.70 -21.39 2.40
CA ASN A 54 -2.06 -20.78 2.32
C ASN A 54 -2.34 -19.72 3.41
N THR A 55 -1.30 -19.16 4.01
CA THR A 55 -1.40 -18.01 4.92
C THR A 55 -0.58 -16.87 4.34
N THR A 56 -0.97 -15.62 4.58
CA THR A 56 -0.15 -14.46 4.18
C THR A 56 0.61 -13.94 5.38
N GLU A 57 1.94 -13.98 5.31
CA GLU A 57 2.81 -13.38 6.31
C GLU A 57 3.16 -11.96 5.87
N LEU A 58 2.80 -10.97 6.68
CA LEU A 58 3.11 -9.56 6.48
C LEU A 58 4.23 -9.14 7.43
N GLU A 59 5.16 -8.33 6.92
CA GLU A 59 6.20 -7.68 7.69
C GLU A 59 6.31 -6.21 7.29
N PHE A 60 6.40 -5.33 8.28
CA PHE A 60 6.73 -3.93 8.03
C PHE A 60 7.75 -3.39 9.02
N VAL A 61 8.49 -2.39 8.55
CA VAL A 61 9.57 -1.74 9.28
C VAL A 61 9.32 -0.25 9.28
N VAL A 62 9.41 0.37 10.46
CA VAL A 62 9.28 1.81 10.65
C VAL A 62 10.57 2.34 11.25
N ALA A 63 11.04 3.51 10.80
CA ALA A 63 12.30 4.08 11.27
C ALA A 63 12.18 4.71 12.66
N SER A 64 11.03 5.33 12.93
CA SER A 64 10.68 6.01 14.18
C SER A 64 9.16 6.17 14.25
N GLN A 65 8.58 6.26 15.43
CA GLN A 65 7.16 6.48 15.66
C GLN A 65 6.95 7.74 16.49
N VAL A 66 5.91 8.51 16.19
CA VAL A 66 5.49 9.63 17.02
C VAL A 66 3.99 9.49 17.26
N ASN A 67 3.58 9.51 18.53
CA ASN A 67 2.20 9.44 18.98
C ASN A 67 1.36 8.26 18.45
N ASN A 68 2.01 7.18 18.00
CA ASN A 68 1.32 6.05 17.39
C ASN A 68 0.62 5.17 18.43
N ASP A 69 -0.72 5.05 18.32
CA ASP A 69 -1.54 4.18 19.16
C ASP A 69 -1.56 2.75 18.59
N TYR A 70 -1.87 2.60 17.30
CA TYR A 70 -1.90 1.30 16.63
C TYR A 70 -1.82 1.37 15.11
N TYR A 71 -1.52 0.24 14.50
CA TYR A 71 -1.62 0.01 13.06
C TYR A 71 -2.82 -0.87 12.75
N THR A 72 -3.67 -0.41 11.84
CA THR A 72 -4.73 -1.21 11.22
C THR A 72 -4.20 -1.86 9.96
N ILE A 73 -4.42 -3.17 9.82
CA ILE A 73 -4.16 -3.93 8.61
C ILE A 73 -5.48 -4.12 7.90
N GLU A 74 -5.53 -3.68 6.65
CA GLU A 74 -6.71 -3.80 5.81
C GLU A 74 -6.41 -4.67 4.60
N ARG A 75 -7.37 -5.49 4.22
CA ARG A 75 -7.31 -6.38 3.06
C ARG A 75 -8.40 -6.02 2.07
N SER A 76 -8.07 -6.14 0.78
CA SER A 76 -9.00 -6.01 -0.33
C SER A 76 -8.77 -7.12 -1.35
N VAL A 77 -9.83 -7.55 -2.04
CA VAL A 77 -9.73 -8.52 -3.15
C VAL A 77 -9.76 -7.84 -4.52
N ASP A 78 -10.09 -6.55 -4.56
CA ASP A 78 -10.27 -5.76 -5.78
C ASP A 78 -9.46 -4.45 -5.81
N GLY A 79 -8.82 -4.11 -4.70
CA GLY A 79 -8.05 -2.88 -4.49
C GLY A 79 -8.91 -1.64 -4.19
N ASN A 80 -10.25 -1.76 -4.15
CA ASN A 80 -11.17 -0.64 -3.97
C ASN A 80 -11.93 -0.73 -2.65
N GLU A 81 -12.47 -1.91 -2.33
CA GLU A 81 -13.18 -2.15 -1.07
C GLU A 81 -12.24 -2.80 -0.06
N TRP A 82 -12.07 -2.15 1.08
CA TRP A 82 -11.10 -2.53 2.11
C TRP A 82 -11.83 -2.98 3.37
N SER A 83 -11.40 -4.11 3.91
CA SER A 83 -11.88 -4.66 5.18
C SER A 83 -10.74 -4.71 6.18
N GLU A 84 -10.98 -4.23 7.40
CA GLU A 84 -10.05 -4.44 8.50
C GLU A 84 -9.91 -5.94 8.80
N VAL A 85 -8.68 -6.43 8.82
CA VAL A 85 -8.36 -7.84 9.11
C VAL A 85 -7.49 -8.00 10.35
N GLY A 86 -6.85 -6.94 10.83
CA GLY A 86 -6.04 -7.00 12.03
C GLY A 86 -5.67 -5.62 12.56
N ILE A 87 -5.28 -5.60 13.84
CA ILE A 87 -4.71 -4.45 14.52
C ILE A 87 -3.43 -4.89 15.22
N ILE A 88 -2.38 -4.07 15.15
CA ILE A 88 -1.15 -4.24 15.92
C ILE A 88 -0.95 -2.99 16.77
N ASP A 89 -0.81 -3.17 18.08
CA ASP A 89 -0.52 -2.06 18.98
C ASP A 89 0.78 -1.34 18.60
N GLY A 90 0.73 -0.02 18.61
CA GLY A 90 1.85 0.87 18.47
C GLY A 90 2.63 0.99 19.78
N GLU A 91 3.87 1.50 19.68
CA GLU A 91 4.73 1.70 20.84
C GLU A 91 4.80 3.20 21.22
N GLY A 92 3.82 4.00 20.76
CA GLY A 92 3.76 5.44 20.99
C GLY A 92 4.89 6.19 20.30
N ASN A 93 5.82 6.69 21.10
CA ASN A 93 6.97 7.48 20.63
C ASN A 93 8.23 6.62 20.63
N THR A 94 8.79 6.37 19.45
CA THR A 94 10.05 5.64 19.29
C THR A 94 10.97 6.39 18.33
N SER A 95 12.26 6.46 18.65
CA SER A 95 13.28 7.05 17.76
C SER A 95 14.18 5.99 17.12
N THR A 96 13.82 4.72 17.31
CA THR A 96 14.57 3.56 16.84
C THR A 96 13.71 2.76 15.88
N GLN A 97 14.39 2.09 14.94
CA GLN A 97 13.73 1.23 13.98
C GLN A 97 12.99 0.09 14.68
N MET A 98 11.74 -0.15 14.29
CA MET A 98 10.90 -1.23 14.80
C MET A 98 10.42 -2.10 13.63
N THR A 99 10.36 -3.42 13.88
CA THR A 99 9.88 -4.41 12.90
C THR A 99 8.66 -5.11 13.48
N TYR A 100 7.59 -5.14 12.70
CA TYR A 100 6.31 -5.75 13.04
C TYR A 100 5.99 -6.88 12.07
N LYS A 101 5.31 -7.91 12.58
CA LYS A 101 4.86 -9.06 11.80
C LYS A 101 3.41 -9.36 12.10
N TRP A 102 2.67 -9.79 11.09
CA TRP A 102 1.29 -10.24 11.24
C TRP A 102 0.96 -11.34 10.23
N ILE A 103 0.05 -12.24 10.59
CA ILE A 103 -0.30 -13.40 9.77
C ILE A 103 -1.80 -13.40 9.47
N ASP A 104 -2.13 -13.40 8.18
CA ASP A 104 -3.45 -13.71 7.67
C ASP A 104 -3.60 -15.22 7.53
N VAL A 105 -4.40 -15.85 8.41
CA VAL A 105 -4.60 -17.31 8.39
C VAL A 105 -5.62 -17.78 7.35
N SER A 106 -6.36 -16.86 6.74
CA SER A 106 -7.39 -17.17 5.75
C SER A 106 -7.44 -16.13 4.62
N PRO A 107 -6.34 -15.96 3.87
CA PRO A 107 -6.32 -15.14 2.67
C PRO A 107 -7.31 -15.68 1.64
N THR A 108 -7.87 -14.78 0.83
CA THR A 108 -8.73 -15.20 -0.30
C THR A 108 -7.86 -15.89 -1.34
N ASN A 109 -8.40 -16.90 -2.04
CA ASN A 109 -7.65 -17.51 -3.14
C ASN A 109 -7.47 -16.49 -4.29
N GLY A 110 -6.26 -16.37 -4.81
CA GLY A 110 -5.87 -15.40 -5.84
C GLY A 110 -5.14 -14.20 -5.26
N VAL A 111 -5.33 -13.03 -5.87
CA VAL A 111 -4.66 -11.79 -5.47
C VAL A 111 -5.38 -11.18 -4.26
N ASN A 112 -4.62 -10.89 -3.21
CA ASN A 112 -5.05 -10.14 -2.05
C ASN A 112 -4.21 -8.86 -1.99
N TYR A 113 -4.87 -7.72 -1.83
CA TYR A 113 -4.23 -6.45 -1.58
C TYR A 113 -4.23 -6.18 -0.09
N TYR A 114 -3.10 -5.71 0.42
CA TYR A 114 -2.96 -5.32 1.83
C TYR A 114 -2.46 -3.89 1.91
N ARG A 115 -2.97 -3.14 2.89
CA ARG A 115 -2.44 -1.82 3.25
C ARG A 115 -2.40 -1.68 4.76
N LEU A 116 -1.59 -0.73 5.20
CA LEU A 116 -1.46 -0.34 6.59
C LEU A 116 -2.05 1.04 6.77
N SER A 117 -2.72 1.25 7.89
CA SER A 117 -3.11 2.58 8.36
C SER A 117 -2.59 2.77 9.78
N GLN A 118 -1.81 3.81 10.03
CA GLN A 118 -1.43 4.21 11.39
C GLN A 118 -2.58 5.02 11.99
N THR A 119 -2.83 4.85 13.29
CA THR A 119 -3.70 5.73 14.06
C THR A 119 -2.97 6.25 15.30
N ASP A 120 -2.98 7.56 15.49
CA ASP A 120 -2.39 8.23 16.65
C ASP A 120 -3.34 8.23 17.86
N PHE A 121 -2.81 8.50 19.05
CA PHE A 121 -3.62 8.58 20.28
C PHE A 121 -4.72 9.67 20.25
N ASP A 122 -4.63 10.63 19.34
CA ASP A 122 -5.66 11.65 19.13
C ASP A 122 -6.73 11.22 18.11
N GLY A 123 -6.60 10.02 17.54
CA GLY A 123 -7.49 9.45 16.53
C GLY A 123 -7.20 9.88 15.09
N THR A 124 -6.13 10.64 14.85
CA THR A 124 -5.66 10.96 13.50
C THR A 124 -5.11 9.70 12.85
N SER A 125 -5.49 9.43 11.60
CA SER A 125 -5.00 8.24 10.88
C SER A 125 -4.38 8.60 9.53
N GLU A 126 -3.36 7.85 9.14
CA GLU A 126 -2.68 7.93 7.84
C GLU A 126 -2.59 6.54 7.21
N THR A 127 -2.93 6.43 5.92
CA THR A 127 -2.91 5.17 5.17
C THR A 127 -1.73 5.12 4.20
N PHE A 128 -0.99 4.02 4.22
CA PHE A 128 0.16 3.78 3.34
C PHE A 128 -0.24 3.11 2.02
N ALA A 129 0.68 3.15 1.06
CA ALA A 129 0.51 2.50 -0.23
C ALA A 129 0.31 0.98 -0.06
N PRO A 130 -0.63 0.37 -0.81
CA PRO A 130 -0.89 -1.05 -0.70
C PRO A 130 0.17 -1.90 -1.40
N ILE A 131 0.26 -3.15 -0.98
CA ILE A 131 0.99 -4.23 -1.67
C ILE A 131 0.01 -5.29 -2.16
N ALA A 132 0.40 -6.04 -3.19
CA ALA A 132 -0.39 -7.16 -3.72
C ALA A 132 0.36 -8.47 -3.49
N ILE A 133 -0.34 -9.45 -2.90
CA ILE A 133 0.19 -10.77 -2.58
C ILE A 133 -0.74 -11.81 -3.19
N THR A 134 -0.20 -12.74 -3.96
CA THR A 134 -0.98 -13.82 -4.56
C THR A 134 -0.89 -15.05 -3.66
N CYS A 135 -2.04 -15.51 -3.16
CA CYS A 135 -2.17 -16.76 -2.44
C CYS A 135 -2.98 -17.74 -3.27
N GLU A 136 -2.30 -18.71 -3.89
CA GLU A 136 -2.97 -19.80 -4.59
C GLU A 136 -3.02 -21.01 -3.66
N THR A 137 -4.23 -21.43 -3.30
CA THR A 137 -4.38 -22.77 -2.73
C THR A 137 -4.00 -23.76 -3.82
N ALA A 138 -3.02 -24.62 -3.55
CA ALA A 138 -2.65 -25.69 -4.47
C ALA A 138 -3.93 -26.38 -4.98
N PRO A 139 -4.06 -26.61 -6.31
CA PRO A 139 -5.23 -27.28 -6.85
C PRO A 139 -5.46 -28.57 -6.08
N VAL A 140 -6.68 -28.75 -5.57
CA VAL A 140 -7.16 -30.09 -5.19
C VAL A 140 -6.92 -30.97 -6.42
N ASP A 141 -6.18 -32.07 -6.26
CA ASP A 141 -5.69 -32.96 -7.33
C ASP A 141 -6.46 -32.85 -8.66
N GLY A 142 -5.79 -32.37 -9.72
CA GLY A 142 -6.30 -32.57 -11.08
C GLY A 142 -5.82 -31.61 -12.17
N TYR A 143 -5.49 -30.35 -11.86
CA TYR A 143 -5.15 -29.40 -12.93
C TYR A 143 -4.04 -28.45 -12.49
N SER A 144 -2.86 -28.61 -13.08
CA SER A 144 -1.73 -27.69 -12.94
C SER A 144 -1.58 -26.92 -14.25
N VAL A 145 -1.71 -25.59 -14.21
CA VAL A 145 -1.33 -24.73 -15.33
C VAL A 145 -0.20 -23.82 -14.85
N TYR A 146 0.99 -24.04 -15.40
CA TYR A 146 2.17 -23.18 -15.24
C TYR A 146 2.84 -23.02 -16.61
N PRO A 147 3.52 -21.89 -16.90
CA PRO A 147 3.33 -20.52 -16.41
C PRO A 147 2.65 -19.65 -17.50
N ASN A 148 1.88 -18.64 -17.11
CA ASN A 148 1.27 -17.70 -18.07
C ASN A 148 1.81 -16.26 -17.94
N PRO A 149 2.81 -15.88 -18.73
CA PRO A 149 2.92 -14.56 -19.30
C PRO A 149 2.30 -14.56 -20.70
N ALA A 150 1.15 -13.92 -20.92
CA ALA A 150 0.56 -13.85 -22.27
C ALA A 150 0.45 -12.41 -22.80
N ASN A 151 1.36 -12.06 -23.69
CA ASN A 151 1.04 -11.19 -24.82
C ASN A 151 0.61 -12.09 -26.00
N GLY A 152 -0.68 -12.46 -26.06
CA GLY A 152 -1.21 -13.25 -27.19
C GLY A 152 -2.55 -13.92 -26.91
N LEU A 153 -3.36 -14.11 -27.96
CA LEU A 153 -4.70 -14.70 -27.90
C LEU A 153 -4.66 -16.18 -27.46
N LEU A 154 -5.47 -16.50 -26.46
CA LEU A 154 -5.66 -17.83 -25.89
C LEU A 154 -6.69 -18.63 -26.71
N ASN A 155 -6.29 -19.79 -27.24
CA ASN A 155 -7.19 -20.78 -27.83
C ASN A 155 -7.37 -21.95 -26.86
N ILE A 156 -8.62 -22.36 -26.63
CA ILE A 156 -8.98 -23.49 -25.77
C ILE A 156 -9.64 -24.56 -26.64
N ASP A 157 -9.02 -25.74 -26.72
CA ASP A 157 -9.65 -26.95 -27.25
C ASP A 157 -10.13 -27.82 -26.08
N ILE A 158 -11.42 -28.14 -26.08
CA ILE A 158 -12.06 -28.98 -25.05
C ILE A 158 -12.34 -30.33 -25.69
N GLU A 159 -11.62 -31.37 -25.27
CA GLU A 159 -11.98 -32.76 -25.59
C GLU A 159 -13.03 -33.23 -24.57
N LEU A 160 -14.27 -33.42 -25.03
CA LEU A 160 -15.35 -33.96 -24.20
C LEU A 160 -15.21 -35.48 -24.13
N GLU A 161 -14.86 -36.03 -22.96
CA GLU A 161 -14.91 -37.48 -22.76
C GLU A 161 -16.34 -38.01 -22.95
N LYS A 162 -16.46 -39.02 -23.81
CA LYS A 162 -17.73 -39.61 -24.20
C LYS A 162 -18.22 -40.55 -23.09
N PRO A 163 -19.49 -40.47 -22.66
CA PRO A 163 -19.98 -41.29 -21.55
C PRO A 163 -20.00 -42.78 -21.91
N PRO A 164 -19.78 -43.67 -20.93
CA PRO A 164 -19.70 -45.11 -21.16
C PRO A 164 -21.05 -45.70 -21.59
N ARG A 165 -21.03 -46.67 -22.50
CA ARG A 165 -22.22 -47.41 -22.94
C ARG A 165 -22.55 -48.53 -21.93
N ARG A 166 -23.86 -48.71 -21.70
CA ARG A 166 -24.50 -49.71 -20.82
C ARG A 166 -24.01 -51.15 -21.05
#